data_AF-A0A962FWG7-F1
#
_entry.id   AF-A0A962FWG7-F1
#
_cell.length_a   1.000
_cell.length_b   1.000
_cell.length_c   1.000
_cell.angle_alpha   90.00
_cell.angle_beta   90.00
_cell.angle_gamma   90.00
#
_symmetry.space_group_name_H-M   'P 1'
#
loop_
_entity.id
_entity.type
_entity.pdbx_description
1 polymer ?
#
loop_
_entity_poly.entity_id
_entity_poly.type
_entity_poly.pdbx_seq_one_letter_code
_entity_poly.pdbx_strand_id
1 'polypeptide(L)' 'MDTITYSAARARLADATDRFREDHEPVIITRTLHAACRQG' A
#
# COMPACT_ATOMS: atom_id res chain seq x y z
N MET A 1 4.51 4.93 11.91
CA MET A 1 4.68 5.11 10.43
C MET A 1 4.98 3.77 9.78
N ASP A 2 3.93 3.11 9.29
CA ASP A 2 3.97 1.76 8.72
C ASP A 2 4.08 1.81 7.19
N THR A 3 4.80 0.87 6.57
CA THR A 3 4.95 0.80 5.10
C THR A 3 4.50 -0.55 4.58
N ILE A 4 3.49 -0.55 3.71
CA ILE A 4 2.92 -1.75 3.09
C ILE A 4 2.98 -1.68 1.57
N THR A 5 2.95 -2.82 0.90
CA THR A 5 2.82 -2.85 -0.56
C THR A 5 1.36 -2.65 -0.97
N TYR A 6 1.15 -2.15 -2.19
CA TYR A 6 -0.19 -1.99 -2.77
C TYR A 6 -0.98 -3.31 -2.76
N SER A 7 -0.32 -4.44 -3.05
CA SER A 7 -0.98 -5.76 -3.04
C SER A 7 -1.45 -6.15 -1.64
N ALA A 8 -0.64 -5.90 -0.61
CA ALA A 8 -1.01 -6.14 0.78
C ALA A 8 -2.16 -5.21 1.22
N ALA A 9 -2.07 -3.92 0.88
CA ALA A 9 -3.13 -2.94 1.14
C ALA A 9 -4.45 -3.34 0.49
N ARG A 10 -4.42 -3.79 -0.78
CA ARG A 10 -5.62 -4.23 -1.50
C ARG A 10 -6.25 -5.49 -0.89
N ALA A 11 -5.44 -6.44 -0.43
CA ALA A 11 -5.93 -7.66 0.20
C ALA A 11 -6.55 -7.41 1.58
N ARG A 12 -6.12 -6.36 2.28
CA ARG A 12 -6.53 -6.01 3.64
C ARG A 12 -6.99 -4.55 3.73
N LEU A 13 -7.82 -4.12 2.78
CA LEU A 13 -8.18 -2.70 2.68
C LEU A 13 -8.89 -2.19 3.93
N ALA A 14 -9.81 -2.99 4.50
CA ALA A 14 -10.53 -2.65 5.71
C ALA A 14 -9.59 -2.40 6.91
N ASP A 15 -8.59 -3.27 7.10
CA ASP A 15 -7.56 -3.16 8.16
C ASP A 15 -6.69 -1.91 7.95
N ALA A 16 -6.32 -1.62 6.70
CA ALA A 16 -5.54 -0.43 6.37
C ALA A 16 -6.33 0.87 6.60
N THR A 17 -7.63 0.88 6.35
CA THR A 17 -8.50 2.04 6.64
C THR A 17 -8.77 2.23 8.13
N ASP A 18 -8.83 1.16 8.90
CA ASP A 18 -9.06 1.20 10.35
C ASP A 18 -7.91 1.93 11.06
N ARG A 19 -6.66 1.53 10.78
CA ARG A 19 -5.45 2.15 11.36
C ARG A 19 -5.31 3.64 11.09
N PHE A 20 -5.61 4.09 9.87
CA PHE A 20 -5.56 5.53 9.57
C PHE A 20 -6.66 6.30 10.31
N ARG A 21 -7.82 5.67 10.52
CA ARG A 21 -9.00 6.32 11.08
C ARG A 21 -8.98 6.37 12.60
N GLU A 22 -8.62 5.28 13.25
CA GLU A 22 -8.67 5.11 14.71
C GLU A 22 -7.40 5.65 15.36
N ASP A 23 -6.23 5.31 14.83
CA ASP A 23 -4.93 5.67 15.42
C ASP A 23 -4.36 6.99 14.86
N HIS A 24 -5.04 7.60 13.87
CA HIS A 24 -4.53 8.77 13.14
C HIS A 24 -3.10 8.60 12.61
N GLU A 25 -2.67 7.35 12.39
CA GLU A 25 -1.33 7.04 11.95
C GLU A 25 -1.25 7.02 10.41
N PRO A 26 -0.27 7.72 9.81
CA PRO A 26 -0.05 7.65 8.38
C PRO A 26 0.56 6.29 7.98
N VAL A 27 -0.01 5.70 6.92
CA VAL A 27 0.48 4.48 6.29
C VAL A 27 1.05 4.81 4.91
N ILE A 28 2.30 4.41 4.64
CA ILE A 28 2.92 4.55 3.32
C ILE A 28 2.58 3.31 2.48
N ILE A 29 1.96 3.52 1.32
CA ILE A 29 1.69 2.43 0.37
C ILE A 29 2.68 2.52 -0.79
N THR A 30 3.48 1.47 -0.96
CA THR A 30 4.46 1.36 -2.05
C THR A 30 3.97 0.43 -3.15
N ARG A 31 4.31 0.73 -4.40
CA ARG A 31 4.03 -0.13 -5.55
C ARG A 31 5.28 -0.24 -6.40
N THR A 32 5.75 -1.47 -6.62
CA THR A 32 6.80 -1.72 -7.60
C THR A 32 6.23 -1.44 -8.99
N LEU A 33 6.78 -0.43 -9.67
CA LEU A 33 6.52 -0.20 -11.08
C LEU A 33 7.23 -1.32 -11.87
N HIS A 34 6.49 -2.37 -12.21
CA HIS A 34 6.99 -3.36 -13.17
C HIS A 34 6.96 -2.70 -14.56
N ALA A 35 8.09 -2.15 -14.99
CA ALA A 35 8.24 -1.57 -16.31
C ALA A 35 8.26 -2.71 -17.36
N ALA A 36 7.09 -3.24 -17.71
CA ALA A 36 6.93 -4.24 -18.78
C ALA A 36 6.99 -3.65 -20.20
N CYS A 37 7.32 -2.37 -20.38
CA CYS A 37 7.45 -1.76 -21.70
C CYS A 37 8.86 -1.15 -21.88
N ARG A 38 9.88 -2.01 -21.98
CA ARG A 38 11.14 -1.69 -22.70
C ARG A 38 11.99 -2.93 -23.00
N GLN A 39 11.35 -4.01 -23.44
CA GLN A 39 12.07 -5.08 -24.15
C GLN A 39 11.92 -4.76 -25.63
N GLY A 40 13.05 -4.59 -26.31
CA GLY A 40 13.22 -3.93 -27.60
C GLY A 40 12.52 -4.57 -28.80
#